data_AF-A0A532D217-F1
#
_entry.id   AF-A0A532D217-F1
#
_cell.length_a   1.000
_cell.length_b   1.000
_cell.length_c   1.000
_cell.angle_alpha   90.00
_cell.angle_beta   90.00
_cell.angle_gamma   90.00
#
_symmetry.space_group_name_H-M   'P 1'
#
loop_
_entity.id
_entity.type
_entity.pdbx_description
1 polymer ?
#
loop_
_entity_poly.entity_id
_entity_poly.type
_entity_poly.pdbx_seq_one_letter_code
_entity_poly.pdbx_strand_id
1 'polypeptide(L)' 'WCGEPLRDYETIVTLISRTATAKGLKVTCRLDRRKYPTGRKVTDEEMPRVNLERHKFHGDWNYTIRPTGIQRN' A
#
# COMPACT_ATOMS: atom_id res chain seq x y z
N TRP A 1 2.82 5.24 -29.58
CA TRP A 1 2.67 4.50 -28.31
C TRP A 1 1.59 3.46 -28.52
N CYS A 2 1.92 2.16 -28.42
CA CYS A 2 0.94 1.07 -28.37
C CYS A 2 0.70 0.66 -26.92
N GLY A 3 -0.31 1.24 -26.27
CA GLY A 3 -0.65 0.90 -24.88
C GLY A 3 -1.52 -0.33 -24.84
N GLU A 4 -1.26 -1.24 -23.90
CA GLU A 4 -2.18 -2.32 -23.60
C GLU A 4 -3.24 -1.82 -22.61
N PRO A 5 -4.53 -1.80 -22.99
CA PRO A 5 -5.59 -1.31 -22.13
C PRO A 5 -5.88 -2.30 -20.99
N LEU A 6 -6.13 -1.75 -19.79
CA LEU A 6 -6.36 -2.50 -18.54
C LEU A 6 -7.80 -3.04 -18.47
N ARG A 7 -8.14 -4.00 -19.34
CA ARG A 7 -9.51 -4.49 -19.50
C ARG A 7 -9.89 -5.61 -18.54
N ASP A 8 -8.91 -6.38 -18.07
CA ASP A 8 -9.15 -7.49 -17.16
C ASP A 8 -8.04 -7.62 -16.11
N TYR A 9 -8.33 -8.39 -15.06
CA TYR A 9 -7.41 -8.60 -13.95
C TYR A 9 -6.13 -9.32 -14.36
N GLU A 10 -6.17 -10.18 -15.38
CA GLU A 10 -5.00 -10.95 -15.83
C GLU A 10 -3.98 -10.04 -16.50
N THR A 11 -4.44 -9.18 -17.42
CA THR A 11 -3.62 -8.14 -18.04
C THR A 11 -3.01 -7.22 -16.98
N ILE A 12 -3.80 -6.74 -16.02
CA ILE A 12 -3.31 -5.85 -14.95
C ILE A 12 -2.22 -6.54 -14.12
N VAL A 13 -2.47 -7.76 -13.63
CA VAL A 13 -1.51 -8.51 -12.81
C VAL A 13 -0.23 -8.78 -13.58
N THR A 14 -0.35 -9.14 -14.87
CA THR A 14 0.79 -9.42 -15.74
C THR A 14 1.65 -8.18 -15.96
N LEU A 15 1.03 -7.05 -16.26
CA LEU A 15 1.74 -5.80 -16.51
C LEU A 15 2.48 -5.31 -15.25
N ILE A 16 1.83 -5.35 -14.09
CA ILE A 16 2.47 -4.93 -12.82
C ILE A 16 3.65 -5.86 -12.48
N SER A 17 3.45 -7.18 -12.58
CA SER A 17 4.48 -8.17 -12.22
C SER A 17 5.73 -8.11 -13.11
N ARG A 18 5.63 -7.54 -14.31
CA ARG A 18 6.78 -7.32 -15.21
C ARG A 18 7.66 -6.15 -14.80
N THR A 19 7.23 -5.34 -13.83
CA THR A 19 8.01 -4.19 -13.35
C THR A 19 9.28 -4.66 -12.64
N ALA A 20 10.44 -4.27 -13.18
CA ALA A 20 11.74 -4.49 -12.56
C ALA A 20 12.59 -3.21 -12.65
N THR A 21 13.46 -3.01 -11.67
CA THR A 21 14.44 -1.90 -11.70
C THR A 21 15.80 -2.41 -12.15
N ALA A 22 16.63 -1.53 -12.72
CA ALA A 22 18.01 -1.86 -13.10
C ALA A 22 18.86 -2.37 -11.92
N LYS A 23 18.49 -1.98 -10.69
CA LYS A 23 19.13 -2.42 -9.44
C LYS A 23 18.59 -3.77 -8.92
N GLY A 24 17.73 -4.46 -9.68
CA GLY A 24 17.30 -5.83 -9.41
C GLY A 24 16.03 -5.99 -8.58
N LEU A 25 15.37 -4.90 -8.15
CA LEU A 25 14.05 -5.00 -7.51
C LEU A 25 13.04 -5.61 -8.51
N LYS A 26 12.33 -6.66 -8.09
CA LYS A 26 11.22 -7.27 -8.83
C LYS A 26 9.92 -7.05 -8.08
N VAL A 27 8.85 -6.75 -8.81
CA VAL A 27 7.50 -6.62 -8.24
C VAL A 27 6.75 -7.94 -8.38
N THR A 28 6.11 -8.39 -7.30
CA THR A 28 5.14 -9.48 -7.35
C THR A 28 3.73 -8.89 -7.26
N CYS A 29 2.83 -9.34 -8.13
CA CYS A 29 1.42 -8.96 -8.10
C CYS A 29 0.56 -10.21 -8.10
N ARG A 30 -0.52 -10.18 -7.32
CA ARG A 30 -1.53 -11.24 -7.29
C ARG A 30 -2.91 -10.62 -7.12
N LEU A 31 -3.90 -11.24 -7.76
CA LEU A 31 -5.30 -10.90 -7.51
C LEU A 31 -5.70 -11.40 -6.12
N ASP A 32 -6.07 -10.49 -5.22
CA ASP A 32 -6.64 -10.85 -3.93
C ASP A 32 -8.17 -10.87 -4.03
N ARG A 33 -8.77 -12.04 -3.79
CA ARG A 33 -10.23 -12.25 -3.82
C ARG A 33 -10.86 -12.21 -2.43
N ARG A 34 -10.10 -11.88 -1.38
CA ARG A 34 -10.63 -11.75 -0.02
C ARG A 34 -11.67 -10.63 0.03
N LYS A 35 -12.75 -10.87 0.77
CA LYS A 35 -13.74 -9.85 1.08
C LYS A 35 -13.30 -9.11 2.33
N TYR A 36 -13.08 -7.81 2.19
CA TYR A 36 -12.76 -6.93 3.31
C TYR A 36 -14.04 -6.20 3.73
N PRO A 37 -14.50 -6.37 4.98
CA PRO A 37 -15.67 -5.64 5.45
C PRO A 37 -15.38 -4.14 5.41
N THR A 38 -16.29 -3.40 4.79
CA THR A 38 -16.22 -1.94 4.75
C THR A 38 -16.77 -1.35 6.05
N GLY A 39 -16.46 -0.08 6.32
CA GLY A 39 -17.06 0.64 7.44
C GLY A 39 -16.48 0.33 8.82
N ARG A 40 -15.30 -0.28 8.92
CA ARG A 40 -14.56 -0.34 10.18
C ARG A 40 -14.22 1.09 10.62
N LYS A 41 -14.96 1.61 11.60
CA LYS A 41 -14.69 2.91 12.21
C LYS A 41 -13.53 2.76 13.21
N VAL A 42 -12.55 3.64 13.08
CA VAL A 42 -11.52 3.86 14.09
C VAL A 42 -11.99 5.07 14.89
N THR A 43 -11.96 4.99 16.22
CA THR A 43 -12.35 6.13 17.05
C THR A 43 -11.26 7.21 17.02
N ASP A 44 -11.65 8.44 17.33
CA ASP A 44 -10.69 9.54 17.51
C ASP A 44 -9.73 9.30 18.68
N GLU A 45 -9.99 8.33 19.55
CA GLU A 45 -9.09 7.91 20.63
C GLU A 45 -8.10 6.83 20.19
N GLU A 46 -8.47 6.03 19.19
CA GLU A 46 -7.61 4.99 18.61
C GLU A 46 -6.60 5.59 17.61
N MET A 47 -7.02 6.57 16.81
CA MET A 47 -6.16 7.18 15.78
C MET A 47 -4.91 7.89 16.36
N PRO A 48 -4.98 8.65 17.49
CA PRO A 48 -3.83 9.27 18.12
C PRO A 48 -2.84 8.28 18.73
N ARG A 49 -3.24 7.01 18.96
CA ARG A 49 -2.32 5.97 19.44
C ARG A 49 -1.35 5.52 18.35
N VAL A 50 -1.65 5.80 17.09
CA VAL A 50 -0.74 5.55 15.97
C VAL A 50 0.39 6.57 16.04
N ASN A 51 1.62 6.10 16.15
CA ASN A 51 2.82 6.94 16.13
C ASN A 51 3.11 7.41 14.69
N LEU A 52 2.29 8.37 14.24
CA LEU A 52 2.25 8.87 12.87
C LEU A 52 2.91 10.26 12.79
N GLU A 53 3.94 10.36 11.96
CA GLU A 53 4.63 11.60 11.64
C GLU A 53 4.22 12.08 10.24
N ARG A 54 3.52 13.21 10.16
CA ARG A 54 3.09 13.79 8.88
C ARG A 54 4.22 14.55 8.23
N HIS A 55 4.41 14.37 6.92
CA HIS A 55 5.43 15.10 6.18
C HIS A 55 4.98 16.52 5.85
N LYS A 56 5.93 17.42 5.62
CA LYS A 56 5.63 18.83 5.27
C LYS A 56 4.86 18.96 3.95
N PHE A 57 5.15 18.09 2.99
CA PHE A 57 4.48 18.08 1.68
C PHE A 57 3.33 17.07 1.69
N HIS A 58 2.09 17.55 1.61
CA HIS A 58 0.86 16.74 1.69
C HIS A 58 0.86 15.73 2.85
N GLY A 59 1.05 16.20 4.07
CA GLY A 59 1.06 15.36 5.29
C GLY A 59 -0.21 14.54 5.54
N ASP A 60 -1.30 14.86 4.84
CA ASP A 60 -2.54 14.06 4.84
C ASP A 60 -2.42 12.75 4.04
N TRP A 61 -1.44 12.70 3.13
CA TRP A 61 -1.19 11.57 2.22
C TRP A 61 0.19 10.96 2.49
N ASN A 62 1.16 11.81 2.83
CA ASN A 62 2.55 11.46 3.06
C ASN A 62 2.84 11.50 4.56
N TYR A 63 2.98 10.32 5.15
CA TYR A 63 3.28 10.17 6.57
C TYR A 63 4.17 8.96 6.80
N THR A 64 4.84 8.93 7.96
CA THR A 64 5.64 7.81 8.43
C THR A 64 5.02 7.28 9.71
N ILE A 65 4.67 5.99 9.73
CA ILE A 65 4.26 5.30 10.95
C ILE A 65 5.51 4.67 11.57
N ARG A 66 5.84 5.07 12.79
CA ARG A 66 6.98 4.55 13.55
C ARG A 66 6.52 3.45 14.51
N PRO A 67 7.37 2.46 14.83
CA PRO A 67 7.06 1.49 15.87
C PRO A 67 6.85 2.21 17.20
N THR A 68 5.80 1.84 17.93
CA THR A 68 5.72 2.08 19.37
C THR A 68 6.43 0.91 20.04
N GLY A 69 7.44 1.18 20.87
CA GLY A 69 8.37 0.16 21.37
C GLY A 69 7.69 -1.05 22.00
N ILE A 70 7.52 -2.11 21.21
CA ILE A 70 7.41 -3.50 21.66
C ILE A 70 8.33 -4.30 20.72
N GLN A 71 9.61 -4.31 21.04
CA GLN A 71 10.47 -5.41 20.60
C GLN A 71 10.04 -6.63 21.41
N ARG A 72 9.29 -7.54 20.78
CA ARG A 72 9.20 -8.91 21.29
C ARG A 72 10.51 -9.61 20.89
N ASN A 73 11.29 -10.02 21.88
CA ASN A 73 12.32 -11.05 21.73
C ASN A 73 11.70 -12.33 21.17
#